data_AF-A0A7S1PUK6-F1
#
_entry.id   AF-A0A7S1PUK6-F1
#
_cell.length_a   1.000
_cell.length_b   1.000
_cell.length_c   1.000
_cell.angle_alpha   90.00
_cell.angle_beta   90.00
_cell.angle_gamma   90.00
#
_symmetry.space_group_name_H-M   'P 1'
#
loop_
_entity.id
_entity.type
_entity.pdbx_description
1 polymer ?
#
loop_
_entity_poly.entity_id
_entity_poly.type
_entity_poly.pdbx_seq_one_letter_code
_entity_poly.pdbx_strand_id
1 'polypeptide(L)'
;RVRAAMDYKRFSEARAEARRAFDSIEDWLAEVFGEQREDFLLQLEGEEDLDLAVAQSRRGMRYFAAGRAKDRRMFASLLFPMFQGDPHERSYREAVEDILRVAGGSVQPKTRHKLSFELGVLYFTADSRGNMFGVVASDDFPMADAFTFLEEMLEVYEGIDISTALDKADASLWKEEQFRDDAFGVRNLAIAAWKNLARPEDGFSHSLAEELSPCSPGGAAVVTSGAV
;
A
#
# COMPACT_ATOMS: atom_id res chain seq x y z
N ARG A 1 17.60 -44.21 -26.28
CA ARG A 1 17.56 -43.47 -24.98
C ARG A 1 16.13 -42.99 -24.78
N VAL A 2 15.38 -43.67 -23.91
CA VAL A 2 13.93 -43.51 -23.76
C VAL A 2 13.65 -42.32 -22.84
N ARG A 3 12.80 -41.40 -23.32
CA ARG A 3 12.22 -40.28 -22.57
C ARG A 3 11.50 -40.85 -21.34
N ALA A 4 11.83 -40.34 -20.15
CA ALA A 4 11.08 -40.62 -18.93
C ALA A 4 9.62 -40.18 -19.16
N ALA A 5 8.72 -41.16 -19.25
CA ALA A 5 7.29 -40.90 -19.20
C ALA A 5 6.99 -40.28 -17.83
N MET A 6 6.49 -39.04 -17.82
CA MET A 6 5.94 -38.43 -16.62
C MET A 6 4.94 -39.40 -16.00
N ASP A 7 5.16 -39.75 -14.73
CA ASP A 7 4.34 -40.68 -13.97
C ASP A 7 2.99 -40.03 -13.64
N TYR A 8 2.11 -40.00 -14.63
CA TYR A 8 0.78 -39.37 -14.62
C TYR A 8 -0.09 -39.89 -13.47
N LYS A 9 0.18 -41.12 -12.98
CA LYS A 9 -0.51 -41.70 -11.82
C LYS A 9 -0.21 -40.93 -10.54
N ARG A 10 1.06 -40.59 -10.27
CA ARG A 10 1.45 -39.86 -9.06
C ARG A 10 0.88 -38.44 -9.01
N PHE A 11 0.79 -37.78 -10.16
CA PHE A 11 0.18 -36.44 -10.24
C PHE A 11 -1.35 -36.49 -10.08
N SER A 12 -1.99 -37.55 -10.59
CA SER A 12 -3.42 -37.80 -10.39
C SER A 12 -3.76 -38.16 -8.94
N GLU A 13 -2.91 -38.94 -8.28
CA GLU A 13 -3.06 -39.32 -6.86
C GLU A 13 -2.89 -38.11 -5.95
N ALA A 14 -1.84 -37.29 -6.15
CA ALA A 14 -1.63 -36.06 -5.40
C ALA A 14 -2.77 -35.04 -5.59
N ARG A 15 -3.34 -34.96 -6.80
CA ARG A 15 -4.50 -34.11 -7.09
C ARG A 15 -5.79 -34.62 -6.44
N ALA A 16 -5.98 -35.94 -6.38
CA ALA A 16 -7.12 -36.56 -5.71
C ALA A 16 -7.01 -36.42 -4.19
N GLU A 17 -5.80 -36.51 -3.63
CA GLU A 17 -5.52 -36.30 -2.22
C GLU A 17 -5.71 -34.84 -1.80
N ALA A 18 -5.25 -33.88 -2.62
CA ALA A 18 -5.51 -32.47 -2.41
C ALA A 18 -7.02 -32.14 -2.48
N ARG A 19 -7.76 -32.71 -3.44
CA ARG A 19 -9.22 -32.52 -3.51
C ARG A 19 -9.96 -33.07 -2.30
N ARG A 20 -9.61 -34.27 -1.83
CA ARG A 20 -10.19 -34.81 -0.58
C ARG A 20 -9.86 -33.98 0.65
N ALA A 21 -8.69 -33.33 0.69
CA ALA A 21 -8.34 -32.41 1.76
C ALA A 21 -9.18 -31.12 1.71
N PHE A 22 -9.49 -30.60 0.51
CA PHE A 22 -10.41 -29.47 0.35
C PHE A 22 -11.86 -29.85 0.67
N ASP A 23 -12.34 -31.00 0.19
CA ASP A 23 -13.68 -31.51 0.49
C ASP A 23 -13.84 -31.74 2.01
N SER A 24 -12.79 -32.23 2.69
CA SER A 24 -12.77 -32.40 4.15
C SER A 24 -12.75 -31.07 4.92
N ILE A 25 -12.23 -29.99 4.34
CA ILE A 25 -12.28 -28.64 4.94
C ILE A 25 -13.66 -28.02 4.70
N GLU A 26 -14.25 -28.22 3.53
CA GLU A 26 -15.61 -27.78 3.22
C GLU A 26 -16.67 -28.50 4.07
N ASP A 27 -16.52 -29.82 4.28
CA ASP A 27 -17.38 -30.60 5.16
C ASP A 27 -17.22 -30.16 6.63
N TRP A 28 -15.99 -29.86 7.06
CA TRP A 28 -15.73 -29.30 8.40
C TRP A 28 -16.31 -27.89 8.57
N LEU A 29 -16.18 -27.01 7.57
CA LEU A 29 -16.79 -25.67 7.58
C LEU A 29 -18.31 -25.74 7.56
N ALA A 30 -18.90 -26.69 6.82
CA ALA A 30 -20.34 -26.93 6.81
C ALA A 30 -20.85 -27.47 8.15
N GLU A 31 -20.06 -28.31 8.82
CA GLU A 31 -20.41 -28.89 10.14
C GLU A 31 -20.27 -27.86 11.28
N VAL A 32 -19.29 -26.96 11.22
CA VAL A 32 -19.05 -25.94 12.25
C VAL A 32 -19.98 -24.73 12.12
N PHE A 33 -20.36 -24.33 10.89
CA PHE A 33 -21.09 -23.07 10.65
C PHE A 33 -22.51 -23.24 10.07
N GLY A 34 -22.93 -24.45 9.67
CA GLY A 34 -24.31 -24.77 9.31
C GLY A 34 -25.03 -23.75 8.40
N GLU A 35 -26.32 -23.52 8.64
CA GLU A 35 -27.19 -22.58 7.89
C GLU A 35 -26.76 -21.10 7.98
N GLN A 36 -25.73 -20.76 8.77
CA GLN A 36 -25.19 -19.39 8.88
C GLN A 36 -23.97 -19.14 7.96
N ARG A 37 -23.58 -20.13 7.14
CA ARG A 37 -22.44 -20.01 6.21
C ARG A 37 -22.61 -18.86 5.22
N GLU A 38 -23.79 -18.70 4.61
CA GLU A 38 -24.03 -17.62 3.63
C GLU A 38 -24.01 -16.24 4.31
N ASP A 39 -24.59 -16.11 5.49
CA ASP A 39 -24.56 -14.86 6.27
C ASP A 39 -23.14 -14.51 6.77
N PHE A 40 -22.34 -15.51 7.13
CA PHE A 40 -20.94 -15.32 7.55
C PHE A 40 -20.03 -14.95 6.38
N LEU A 41 -20.21 -15.59 5.21
CA LEU A 41 -19.49 -15.21 3.99
C LEU A 41 -19.88 -13.80 3.51
N LEU A 42 -21.17 -13.44 3.58
CA LEU A 42 -21.64 -12.09 3.29
C LEU A 42 -21.14 -11.05 4.30
N GLN A 43 -20.95 -11.43 5.58
CA GLN A 43 -20.31 -10.57 6.57
C GLN A 43 -18.82 -10.39 6.29
N LEU A 44 -18.10 -11.44 5.90
CA LEU A 44 -16.67 -11.37 5.53
C LEU A 44 -16.45 -10.53 4.27
N GLU A 45 -17.23 -10.78 3.21
CA GLU A 45 -17.19 -9.98 1.98
C GLU A 45 -17.60 -8.53 2.27
N GLY A 46 -18.62 -8.32 3.11
CA GLY A 46 -19.05 -7.00 3.55
C GLY A 46 -18.03 -6.26 4.43
N GLU A 47 -17.26 -6.96 5.26
CA GLU A 47 -16.18 -6.40 6.08
C GLU A 47 -14.96 -6.04 5.22
N GLU A 48 -14.57 -6.89 4.27
CA GLU A 48 -13.48 -6.60 3.33
C GLU A 48 -13.80 -5.38 2.45
N ASP A 49 -15.03 -5.28 1.94
CA ASP A 49 -15.51 -4.13 1.16
C ASP A 49 -15.56 -2.84 2.02
N LEU A 50 -15.94 -2.95 3.30
CA LEU A 50 -16.01 -1.81 4.22
C LEU A 50 -14.61 -1.31 4.59
N ASP A 51 -13.68 -2.21 4.88
CA ASP A 51 -12.28 -1.89 5.18
C ASP A 51 -11.57 -1.27 3.99
N LEU A 52 -11.87 -1.75 2.78
CA LEU A 52 -11.38 -1.16 1.54
C LEU A 52 -11.95 0.26 1.33
N ALA A 53 -13.25 0.44 1.51
CA ALA A 53 -13.89 1.76 1.39
C ALA A 53 -13.36 2.75 2.43
N VAL A 54 -13.15 2.30 3.68
CA VAL A 54 -12.53 3.11 4.73
C VAL A 54 -11.10 3.47 4.34
N ALA A 55 -10.29 2.52 3.87
CA ALA A 55 -8.93 2.80 3.44
C ALA A 55 -8.87 3.80 2.27
N GLN A 56 -9.72 3.61 1.25
CA GLN A 56 -9.85 4.55 0.12
C GLN A 56 -10.25 5.95 0.58
N SER A 57 -11.15 6.06 1.57
CA SER A 57 -11.64 7.35 2.07
C SER A 57 -10.61 8.15 2.88
N ARG A 58 -9.56 7.50 3.42
CA ARG A 58 -8.52 8.17 4.21
C ARG A 58 -7.56 8.94 3.29
N ARG A 59 -7.59 10.27 3.41
CA ARG A 59 -6.82 11.18 2.54
C ARG A 59 -5.36 11.30 2.98
N GLY A 60 -4.43 11.55 2.06
CA GLY A 60 -3.04 11.86 2.39
C GLY A 60 -2.00 10.88 1.85
N MET A 61 -0.72 11.18 2.10
CA MET A 61 0.39 10.25 1.89
C MET A 61 0.40 9.19 2.98
N ARG A 62 0.33 7.91 2.56
CA ARG A 62 0.10 6.77 3.45
C ARG A 62 1.38 5.99 3.74
N TYR A 63 2.12 5.65 2.69
CA TYR A 63 3.23 4.70 2.76
C TYR A 63 4.39 5.13 1.87
N PHE A 64 5.61 5.03 2.37
CA PHE A 64 6.84 5.23 1.63
C PHE A 64 7.66 3.94 1.62
N ALA A 65 8.30 3.64 0.50
CA ALA A 65 9.33 2.60 0.43
C ALA A 65 10.43 2.94 -0.57
N ALA A 66 11.61 2.39 -0.31
CA ALA A 66 12.76 2.47 -1.19
C ALA A 66 13.40 1.08 -1.37
N GLY A 67 13.84 0.79 -2.59
CA GLY A 67 14.41 -0.51 -2.92
C GLY A 67 15.40 -0.47 -4.06
N ARG A 68 16.25 -1.49 -4.12
CA ARG A 68 17.32 -1.60 -5.12
C ARG A 68 16.87 -2.51 -6.26
N ALA A 69 16.84 -1.97 -7.48
CA ALA A 69 16.34 -2.71 -8.64
C ALA A 69 17.17 -3.96 -8.97
N LYS A 70 18.49 -3.88 -8.77
CA LYS A 70 19.45 -4.97 -9.04
C LYS A 70 19.06 -6.27 -8.34
N ASP A 71 18.66 -6.21 -7.07
CA ASP A 71 18.31 -7.41 -6.29
C ASP A 71 16.83 -7.53 -5.96
N ARG A 72 16.04 -6.53 -6.36
CA ARG A 72 14.58 -6.45 -6.12
C ARG A 72 14.25 -6.53 -4.63
N ARG A 73 15.04 -5.84 -3.81
CA ARG A 73 14.86 -5.81 -2.35
C ARG A 73 14.66 -4.39 -1.86
N MET A 74 13.70 -4.22 -0.95
CA MET A 74 13.50 -2.97 -0.22
C MET A 74 14.49 -2.87 0.93
N PHE A 75 15.05 -1.67 1.11
CA PHE A 75 15.95 -1.32 2.20
C PHE A 75 15.38 -0.20 3.09
N ALA A 76 14.21 0.32 2.74
CA ALA A 76 13.41 1.17 3.61
C ALA A 76 11.93 1.00 3.31
N SER A 77 11.12 0.98 4.37
CA SER A 77 9.67 1.06 4.31
C SER A 77 9.11 1.74 5.54
N LEU A 78 8.11 2.59 5.33
CA LEU A 78 7.50 3.39 6.36
C LEU A 78 6.02 3.60 6.06
N LEU A 79 5.17 3.09 6.93
CA LEU A 79 3.80 3.56 7.07
C LEU A 79 3.82 4.87 7.88
N PHE A 80 3.28 5.95 7.32
CA PHE A 80 3.36 7.25 7.97
C PHE A 80 2.54 7.28 9.28
N PRO A 81 2.94 8.09 10.29
CA PRO A 81 2.32 8.08 11.61
C PRO A 81 0.79 8.11 11.65
N MET A 82 0.14 8.90 10.79
CA MET A 82 -1.33 8.99 10.74
C MET A 82 -2.02 7.73 10.21
N PHE A 83 -1.26 6.82 9.58
CA PHE A 83 -1.72 5.58 8.97
C PHE A 83 -1.28 4.34 9.74
N GLN A 84 -0.60 4.48 10.89
CA GLN A 84 -0.17 3.33 11.68
C GLN A 84 -1.34 2.38 12.00
N GLY A 85 -1.13 1.09 11.80
CA GLY A 85 -2.14 0.06 11.98
C GLY A 85 -3.13 -0.08 10.82
N ASP A 86 -2.89 0.60 9.68
CA ASP A 86 -3.67 0.36 8.45
C ASP A 86 -3.54 -1.12 8.02
N PRO A 87 -4.66 -1.87 7.94
CA PRO A 87 -4.62 -3.30 7.56
C PRO A 87 -4.04 -3.51 6.15
N HIS A 88 -4.04 -2.48 5.31
CA HIS A 88 -3.57 -2.54 3.92
C HIS A 88 -2.07 -2.23 3.76
N GLU A 89 -1.29 -2.10 4.84
CA GLU A 89 0.16 -1.85 4.75
C GLU A 89 0.86 -2.84 3.81
N ARG A 90 0.46 -4.11 3.89
CA ARG A 90 1.00 -5.17 3.05
C ARG A 90 0.73 -4.92 1.56
N SER A 91 -0.48 -4.47 1.21
CA SER A 91 -0.86 -4.16 -0.17
C SER A 91 -0.08 -2.96 -0.71
N TYR A 92 0.19 -1.94 0.12
CA TYR A 92 1.07 -0.83 -0.26
C TYR A 92 2.50 -1.29 -0.55
N ARG A 93 3.02 -2.16 0.33
CA ARG A 93 4.35 -2.76 0.18
C ARG A 93 4.46 -3.58 -1.10
N GLU A 94 3.49 -4.45 -1.37
CA GLU A 94 3.43 -5.30 -2.56
C GLU A 94 3.36 -4.46 -3.86
N ALA A 95 2.61 -3.35 -3.86
CA ALA A 95 2.56 -2.44 -5.01
C ALA A 95 3.93 -1.86 -5.36
N VAL A 96 4.74 -1.48 -4.37
CA VAL A 96 6.10 -0.97 -4.60
C VAL A 96 7.05 -2.08 -5.03
N GLU A 97 6.95 -3.26 -4.42
CA GLU A 97 7.75 -4.45 -4.81
C GLU A 97 7.48 -4.86 -6.26
N ASP A 98 6.24 -4.78 -6.73
CA ASP A 98 5.89 -5.11 -8.11
C ASP A 98 6.50 -4.13 -9.11
N ILE A 99 6.47 -2.83 -8.82
CA ILE A 99 7.16 -1.85 -9.68
C ILE A 99 8.67 -2.06 -9.65
N LEU A 100 9.24 -2.41 -8.49
CA LEU A 100 10.65 -2.73 -8.37
C LEU A 100 11.04 -3.95 -9.20
N ARG A 101 10.16 -4.95 -9.24
CA ARG A 101 10.35 -6.19 -10.01
C ARG A 101 10.20 -5.99 -11.51
N VAL A 102 9.19 -5.22 -11.93
CA VAL A 102 8.80 -5.09 -13.35
C VAL A 102 9.54 -3.94 -14.04
N ALA A 103 9.60 -2.78 -13.39
CA ALA A 103 10.10 -1.54 -13.98
C ALA A 103 11.44 -1.06 -13.39
N GLY A 104 11.95 -1.70 -12.33
CA GLY A 104 13.15 -1.28 -11.60
C GLY A 104 14.36 -0.90 -12.45
N GLY A 105 14.65 -1.70 -13.49
CA GLY A 105 15.78 -1.45 -14.40
C GLY A 105 15.50 -0.48 -15.55
N SER A 106 14.25 -0.03 -15.72
CA SER A 106 13.79 0.76 -16.87
C SER A 106 13.44 2.21 -16.49
N VAL A 107 13.23 2.50 -15.21
CA VAL A 107 12.95 3.86 -14.73
C VAL A 107 14.21 4.70 -14.82
N GLN A 108 14.16 5.80 -15.57
CA GLN A 108 15.29 6.71 -15.68
C GLN A 108 15.45 7.56 -14.40
N PRO A 109 16.68 7.97 -14.05
CA PRO A 109 16.92 8.77 -12.85
C PRO A 109 16.12 10.07 -12.86
N LYS A 110 15.54 10.44 -11.70
CA LYS A 110 14.77 11.67 -11.46
C LYS A 110 13.58 11.86 -12.39
N THR A 111 13.08 10.77 -12.99
CA THR A 111 11.84 10.82 -13.78
C THR A 111 10.63 10.55 -12.91
N ARG A 112 9.53 11.26 -13.19
CA ARG A 112 8.32 11.26 -12.39
C ARG A 112 7.30 10.29 -12.98
N HIS A 113 6.94 9.24 -12.24
CA HIS A 113 5.98 8.24 -12.66
C HIS A 113 4.84 8.09 -11.66
N LYS A 114 3.65 7.71 -12.16
CA LYS A 114 2.49 7.41 -11.32
C LYS A 114 1.78 6.15 -11.81
N LEU A 115 1.22 5.41 -10.87
CA LEU A 115 0.37 4.25 -11.12
C LEU A 115 -0.81 4.28 -10.15
N SER A 116 -2.02 4.31 -10.69
CA SER A 116 -3.24 4.16 -9.89
C SER A 116 -3.52 2.68 -9.64
N PHE A 117 -3.96 2.37 -8.42
CA PHE A 117 -4.40 1.05 -8.00
C PHE A 117 -5.53 1.20 -6.98
N GLU A 118 -6.07 0.09 -6.51
CA GLU A 118 -7.30 0.06 -5.71
C GLU A 118 -7.25 0.88 -4.42
N LEU A 119 -6.06 1.00 -3.81
CA LEU A 119 -5.89 1.74 -2.56
C LEU A 119 -5.29 3.14 -2.77
N GLY A 120 -5.23 3.66 -4.00
CA GLY A 120 -4.80 5.03 -4.29
C GLY A 120 -3.80 5.13 -5.45
N VAL A 121 -2.87 6.10 -5.35
CA VAL A 121 -1.85 6.33 -6.37
C VAL A 121 -0.45 6.10 -5.79
N LEU A 122 0.32 5.25 -6.46
CA LEU A 122 1.74 5.09 -6.25
C LEU A 122 2.49 6.09 -7.15
N TYR A 123 3.15 7.05 -6.54
CA TYR A 123 4.12 7.94 -7.19
C TYR A 123 5.52 7.38 -6.99
N PHE A 124 6.34 7.35 -8.04
CA PHE A 124 7.68 6.78 -7.93
C PHE A 124 8.70 7.45 -8.86
N THR A 125 9.96 7.32 -8.44
CA THR A 125 11.15 7.85 -9.13
C THR A 125 12.34 6.91 -8.86
N ALA A 126 13.46 7.17 -9.54
CA ALA A 126 14.70 6.44 -9.34
C ALA A 126 15.90 7.39 -9.21
N ASP A 127 16.95 6.93 -8.55
CA ASP A 127 18.25 7.60 -8.56
C ASP A 127 19.15 7.13 -9.70
N SER A 128 20.34 7.74 -9.83
CA SER A 128 21.34 7.36 -10.83
C SER A 128 22.00 6.00 -10.58
N ARG A 129 21.78 5.40 -9.42
CA ARG A 129 22.39 4.14 -8.97
C ARG A 129 21.43 2.95 -9.11
N GLY A 130 20.22 3.16 -9.64
CA GLY A 130 19.21 2.13 -9.83
C GLY A 130 18.46 1.76 -8.54
N ASN A 131 18.42 2.66 -7.56
CA ASN A 131 17.49 2.59 -6.45
C ASN A 131 16.20 3.30 -6.85
N MET A 132 15.07 2.71 -6.47
CA MET A 132 13.76 3.32 -6.66
C MET A 132 13.17 3.75 -5.33
N PHE A 133 12.35 4.79 -5.41
CA PHE A 133 11.67 5.43 -4.31
C PHE A 133 10.21 5.58 -4.69
N GLY A 134 9.31 5.09 -3.84
CA GLY A 134 7.88 5.10 -4.06
C GLY A 134 7.13 5.65 -2.86
N VAL A 135 6.08 6.43 -3.11
CA VAL A 135 5.13 6.88 -2.10
C VAL A 135 3.72 6.59 -2.56
N VAL A 136 2.93 5.94 -1.71
CA VAL A 136 1.50 5.73 -1.90
C VAL A 136 0.75 6.88 -1.24
N ALA A 137 -0.15 7.50 -1.99
CA ALA A 137 -1.06 8.53 -1.48
C ALA A 137 -2.48 8.30 -1.98
N SER A 138 -3.45 8.96 -1.37
CA SER A 138 -4.83 9.00 -1.85
C SER A 138 -4.92 9.68 -3.23
N ASP A 139 -5.98 9.38 -3.98
CA ASP A 139 -6.18 9.91 -5.34
C ASP A 139 -6.30 11.44 -5.40
N ASP A 140 -6.80 12.06 -4.33
CA ASP A 140 -6.95 13.51 -4.20
C ASP A 140 -5.65 14.21 -3.75
N PHE A 141 -4.61 13.45 -3.41
CA PHE A 141 -3.36 14.04 -2.91
C PHE A 141 -2.62 14.79 -4.02
N PRO A 142 -2.13 16.02 -3.78
CA PRO A 142 -1.46 16.80 -4.83
C PRO A 142 -0.21 16.09 -5.35
N MET A 143 -0.20 15.80 -6.65
CA MET A 143 0.95 15.16 -7.32
C MET A 143 2.26 15.93 -7.10
N ALA A 144 2.21 17.26 -7.12
CA ALA A 144 3.38 18.10 -6.90
C ALA A 144 4.01 17.83 -5.54
N ASP A 145 3.20 17.75 -4.48
CA ASP A 145 3.66 17.53 -3.11
C ASP A 145 4.22 16.11 -2.94
N ALA A 146 3.60 15.10 -3.57
CA ALA A 146 4.13 13.74 -3.57
C ALA A 146 5.53 13.66 -4.20
N PHE A 147 5.78 14.38 -5.30
CA PHE A 147 7.12 14.42 -5.90
C PHE A 147 8.10 15.31 -5.13
N THR A 148 7.65 16.39 -4.49
CA THR A 148 8.48 17.17 -3.55
C THR A 148 9.02 16.27 -2.45
N PHE A 149 8.16 15.43 -1.86
CA PHE A 149 8.60 14.44 -0.87
C PHE A 149 9.64 13.46 -1.43
N LEU A 150 9.39 12.89 -2.62
CA LEU A 150 10.31 11.95 -3.24
C LEU A 150 11.66 12.59 -3.60
N GLU A 151 11.67 13.87 -4.00
CA GLU A 151 12.88 14.64 -4.28
C GLU A 151 13.70 14.89 -3.01
N GLU A 152 13.06 15.25 -1.89
CA GLU A 152 13.73 15.35 -0.58
C GLU A 152 14.34 14.00 -0.17
N MET A 153 13.61 12.90 -0.35
CA MET A 153 14.14 11.57 -0.06
C MET A 153 15.33 11.20 -0.95
N LEU A 154 15.27 11.52 -2.24
CA LEU A 154 16.41 11.33 -3.15
C LEU A 154 17.65 12.08 -2.64
N GLU A 155 17.51 13.33 -2.20
CA GLU A 155 18.63 14.12 -1.67
C GLU A 155 19.22 13.50 -0.40
N VAL A 156 18.37 13.04 0.53
CA VAL A 156 18.81 12.34 1.75
C VAL A 156 19.64 11.10 1.39
N TYR A 157 19.20 10.33 0.41
CA TYR A 157 19.86 9.10 0.00
C TYR A 157 21.04 9.30 -0.95
N GLU A 158 21.12 10.41 -1.69
CA GLU A 158 22.30 10.76 -2.50
C GLU A 158 23.56 10.89 -1.63
N GLY A 159 23.39 11.37 -0.39
CA GLY A 159 24.47 11.47 0.62
C GLY A 159 24.93 10.13 1.20
N ILE A 160 24.23 9.03 0.92
CA ILE A 160 24.51 7.70 1.47
C ILE A 160 25.03 6.79 0.35
N ASP A 161 26.14 6.08 0.58
CA ASP A 161 26.61 5.07 -0.37
C ASP A 161 25.83 3.75 -0.24
N ILE A 162 24.55 3.79 -0.65
CA ILE A 162 23.61 2.66 -0.59
C ILE A 162 24.20 1.43 -1.29
N SER A 163 24.75 1.59 -2.50
CA SER A 163 25.21 0.47 -3.32
C SER A 163 26.34 -0.29 -2.63
N THR A 164 27.37 0.42 -2.15
CA THR A 164 28.48 -0.20 -1.43
C THR A 164 28.04 -0.81 -0.10
N ALA A 165 27.17 -0.13 0.64
CA ALA A 165 26.68 -0.62 1.93
C ALA A 165 25.89 -1.93 1.77
N LEU A 166 24.96 -1.98 0.81
CA LEU A 166 24.13 -3.15 0.55
C LEU A 166 24.91 -4.31 -0.11
N ASP A 167 25.94 -4.02 -0.91
CA ASP A 167 26.81 -5.06 -1.49
C ASP A 167 27.72 -5.70 -0.43
N LYS A 168 28.01 -5.01 0.68
CA LYS A 168 28.75 -5.55 1.83
C LYS A 168 27.84 -6.14 2.92
N ALA A 169 26.54 -5.91 2.85
CA ALA A 169 25.59 -6.43 3.82
C ALA A 169 25.51 -7.96 3.75
N ASP A 170 25.55 -8.63 4.90
CA ASP A 170 25.36 -10.07 4.98
C ASP A 170 23.95 -10.45 4.47
N ALA A 171 23.85 -11.56 3.74
CA ALA A 171 22.59 -12.05 3.20
C ALA A 171 21.53 -12.30 4.30
N SER A 172 21.95 -12.59 5.54
CA SER A 172 21.09 -12.77 6.71
C SER A 172 20.38 -11.49 7.15
N LEU A 173 20.97 -10.30 6.97
CA LEU A 173 20.37 -9.02 7.37
C LEU A 173 19.04 -8.76 6.65
N TRP A 174 18.88 -9.27 5.42
CA TRP A 174 17.64 -9.15 4.67
C TRP A 174 16.47 -9.94 5.27
N LYS A 175 16.74 -10.84 6.21
CA LYS A 175 15.70 -11.53 6.99
C LYS A 175 15.23 -10.69 8.17
N GLU A 176 16.01 -9.69 8.56
CA GLU A 176 15.68 -8.79 9.66
C GLU A 176 14.71 -7.70 9.15
N GLU A 177 13.56 -7.60 9.81
CA GLU A 177 12.55 -6.60 9.47
C GLU A 177 13.06 -5.18 9.67
N GLN A 178 13.78 -4.92 10.77
CA GLN A 178 14.37 -3.62 11.06
C GLN A 178 15.29 -3.12 9.94
N PHE A 179 16.06 -4.03 9.33
CA PHE A 179 16.92 -3.70 8.21
C PHE A 179 16.12 -3.40 6.94
N ARG A 180 15.08 -4.17 6.64
CA ARG A 180 14.21 -3.92 5.48
C ARG A 180 13.43 -2.62 5.61
N ASP A 181 13.05 -2.28 6.84
CA ASP A 181 12.24 -1.10 7.14
C ASP A 181 13.06 0.18 7.26
N ASP A 182 14.31 0.12 7.75
CA ASP A 182 15.18 1.28 7.88
C ASP A 182 16.68 0.92 7.92
N ALA A 183 17.23 0.42 6.81
CA ALA A 183 18.63 0.01 6.72
C ALA A 183 19.65 1.13 7.05
N PHE A 184 19.22 2.39 6.92
CA PHE A 184 20.11 3.56 6.98
C PHE A 184 19.74 4.58 8.06
N GLY A 185 18.74 4.30 8.89
CA GLY A 185 18.33 5.18 9.99
C GLY A 185 17.67 6.49 9.54
N VAL A 186 17.06 6.52 8.35
CA VAL A 186 16.48 7.73 7.76
C VAL A 186 14.99 7.90 8.08
N ARG A 187 14.37 6.96 8.80
CA ARG A 187 12.94 7.01 9.13
C ARG A 187 12.50 8.35 9.71
N ASN A 188 13.27 8.92 10.65
CA ASN A 188 12.92 10.20 11.27
C ASN A 188 12.99 11.38 10.29
N LEU A 189 13.90 11.31 9.30
CA LEU A 189 13.98 12.32 8.24
C LEU A 189 12.78 12.19 7.30
N ALA A 190 12.40 10.97 6.90
CA ALA A 190 11.21 10.73 6.11
C ALA A 190 9.92 11.21 6.82
N ILE A 191 9.81 10.98 8.12
CA ILE A 191 8.68 11.51 8.93
C ILE A 191 8.69 13.04 8.97
N ALA A 192 9.87 13.67 9.10
CA ALA A 192 9.98 15.13 9.12
C ALA A 192 9.59 15.75 7.77
N ALA A 193 10.10 15.21 6.67
CA ALA A 193 9.75 15.60 5.30
C ALA A 193 8.24 15.47 5.05
N TRP A 194 7.67 14.32 5.40
CA TRP A 194 6.24 14.08 5.29
C TRP A 194 5.39 15.07 6.10
N LYS A 195 5.79 15.41 7.34
CA LYS A 195 5.06 16.38 8.19
C LYS A 195 4.97 17.77 7.56
N ASN A 196 5.93 18.17 6.74
CA ASN A 196 5.90 19.47 6.05
C ASN A 196 4.83 19.51 4.94
N LEU A 197 4.41 18.36 4.46
CA LEU A 197 3.49 18.19 3.33
C LEU A 197 2.14 17.60 3.77
N ALA A 198 2.04 17.10 5.00
CA ALA A 198 0.81 16.59 5.58
C ALA A 198 -0.19 17.73 5.79
N ARG A 199 -1.44 17.50 5.38
CA ARG A 199 -2.55 18.46 5.54
C ARG A 199 -3.33 18.15 6.82
N PRO A 200 -4.03 19.13 7.42
CA PRO A 200 -4.82 18.92 8.63
C PRO A 200 -5.88 17.80 8.53
N GLU A 201 -6.45 17.59 7.33
CA GLU A 201 -7.50 16.59 7.08
C GLU A 201 -6.94 15.23 6.60
N ASP A 202 -5.62 15.09 6.46
CA ASP A 202 -5.02 13.81 6.06
C ASP A 202 -5.15 12.79 7.20
N GLY A 203 -5.31 11.51 6.86
CA GLY A 203 -5.50 10.40 7.80
C GLY A 203 -6.97 10.15 8.19
N PHE A 204 -7.85 11.12 7.99
CA PHE A 204 -9.28 11.02 8.29
C PHE A 204 -10.08 10.47 7.10
N SER A 205 -11.04 9.60 7.41
CA SER A 205 -12.10 9.19 6.48
C SER A 205 -13.25 10.20 6.57
N HIS A 206 -13.47 10.99 5.52
CA HIS A 206 -14.72 11.74 5.44
C HIS A 206 -15.82 10.75 5.08
N SER A 207 -16.75 10.50 6.00
CA SER A 207 -17.97 9.78 5.65
C SER A 207 -18.71 10.55 4.55
N LEU A 208 -19.10 9.88 3.47
CA LEU A 208 -20.04 10.39 2.45
C LEU A 208 -21.37 10.92 3.03
N ALA A 209 -21.61 10.76 4.33
CA ALA A 209 -22.79 11.26 5.04
C ALA A 209 -22.85 12.80 5.19
N GLU A 210 -21.75 13.53 5.05
CA GLU A 210 -21.80 15.01 5.15
C GLU A 210 -22.27 15.71 3.87
N GLU A 211 -22.26 15.05 2.72
CA GLU A 211 -22.78 15.62 1.46
C GLU A 211 -24.29 15.39 1.24
N LEU A 212 -24.96 14.66 2.15
CA LEU A 212 -26.41 14.44 2.14
C LEU A 212 -27.14 15.13 3.30
N SER A 213 -26.66 16.29 3.77
CA SER A 213 -27.53 17.20 4.52
C SER A 213 -28.57 17.78 3.54
N PRO A 214 -29.86 17.42 3.66
CA PRO A 214 -30.88 18.01 2.81
C PRO A 214 -30.98 19.49 3.13
N CYS A 215 -31.11 20.30 2.08
CA CYS A 215 -31.60 21.67 2.16
C CYS A 215 -32.76 21.73 3.16
N SER A 216 -32.57 22.40 4.31
CA SER A 216 -33.70 22.79 5.16
C SER A 216 -34.49 23.87 4.42
N PRO A 217 -35.79 23.65 4.11
CA PRO A 217 -36.64 24.71 3.62
C PRO A 217 -37.25 25.47 4.80
N GLY A 218 -37.21 26.80 4.74
CA GLY A 218 -38.16 27.63 5.49
C GLY A 218 -37.67 28.19 6.83
N GLY A 219 -37.15 29.42 6.77
CA GLY A 219 -37.05 30.33 7.91
C GLY A 219 -37.21 31.76 7.41
N ALA A 220 -38.44 32.27 7.46
CA ALA A 220 -38.86 33.53 6.89
C ALA A 220 -38.00 34.72 7.37
N ALA A 221 -37.42 35.45 6.43
CA ALA A 221 -36.92 36.80 6.66
C ALA A 221 -38.14 37.74 6.82
N VAL A 222 -38.50 38.06 8.06
CA VAL A 222 -39.39 39.18 8.34
C VAL A 222 -38.56 40.46 8.18
N VAL A 223 -38.80 41.15 7.06
CA VAL A 223 -38.36 42.53 6.83
C VAL A 223 -39.29 43.44 7.62
N THR A 224 -38.79 44.09 8.67
CA THR A 224 -39.45 45.29 9.23
C THR A 224 -38.62 46.51 8.89
N SER A 225 -39.03 47.16 7.80
CA SER A 225 -38.77 48.57 7.52
C SER A 225 -39.82 49.41 8.26
N GLY A 226 -39.43 50.53 8.87
CA GLY A 226 -40.39 51.49 9.41
C GLY A 226 -39.79 52.50 10.38
N ALA A 227 -39.10 53.51 9.82
CA ALA A 227 -38.83 54.77 10.50
C ALA A 227 -40.09 55.66 10.48
N VAL A 228 -40.45 56.23 11.64
CA VAL A 228 -41.01 57.59 11.80
C VAL A 228 -40.48 58.14 13.12
#